data_AF-A0A2N5CY05-F1
#
_entry.id   AF-A0A2N5CY05-F1
#
_cell.length_a   1.000
_cell.length_b   1.000
_cell.length_c   1.000
_cell.angle_alpha   90.00
_cell.angle_beta   90.00
_cell.angle_gamma   90.00
#
_symmetry.space_group_name_H-M   'P 1'
#
loop_
_entity.id
_entity.type
_entity.pdbx_description
1 polymer ?
#
loop_
_entity_poly.entity_id
_entity_poly.type
_entity_poly.pdbx_seq_one_letter_code
_entity_poly.pdbx_strand_id
1 'polypeptide(L)'
;MSLTEIARFADLVEAQVAASRLRAEGVPVLVQNEHWGASDYLMTIAMGGFRLWTPDVDADEARRLIADLRGGEALAETPSSGDVTSTAKAGAALALAATFGPTVALLLGGKGRGGWMRSVAVGVAGLCLAVGLAAWAAALFG
;
A
#
# COMPACT_ATOMS: atom_id res chain seq x y z
N MET A 1 26.15 5.52 23.69
CA MET A 1 24.68 5.56 23.69
C MET A 1 24.22 4.85 22.43
N SER A 2 23.97 3.55 22.52
CA SER A 2 23.41 2.73 21.44
C SER A 2 21.89 2.79 21.49
N LEU A 3 21.27 2.63 20.32
CA LEU A 3 19.83 2.56 20.14
C LEU A 3 19.45 1.15 19.70
N THR A 4 18.33 0.66 20.22
CA THR A 4 17.78 -0.65 19.89
C THR A 4 16.39 -0.50 19.26
N GLU A 5 16.14 -1.22 18.16
CA GLU A 5 14.81 -1.34 17.55
C GLU A 5 13.89 -2.14 18.49
N ILE A 6 12.74 -1.57 18.84
CA ILE A 6 11.77 -2.17 19.76
C ILE A 6 10.50 -2.64 19.05
N ALA A 7 10.12 -1.99 17.95
CA ALA A 7 8.93 -2.33 17.19
C ALA A 7 8.97 -1.72 15.78
N ARG A 8 8.10 -2.26 14.93
CA ARG A 8 7.85 -1.80 13.57
C ARG A 8 6.36 -1.74 13.30
N PHE A 9 5.94 -0.71 12.57
CA PHE A 9 4.55 -0.46 12.18
C PHE A 9 4.46 -0.20 10.68
N ALA A 10 3.36 -0.64 10.06
CA ALA A 10 3.09 -0.38 8.64
C ALA A 10 2.51 1.03 8.42
N ASP A 11 1.81 1.56 9.41
CA ASP A 11 1.16 2.87 9.37
C ASP A 11 1.85 3.88 10.29
N LEU A 12 1.92 5.14 9.83
CA LEU A 12 2.58 6.22 10.56
C LEU A 12 1.76 6.65 11.78
N VAL A 13 0.42 6.63 11.67
CA VAL A 13 -0.44 7.04 12.79
C VAL A 13 -0.27 6.05 13.93
N GLU A 14 -0.31 4.74 13.65
CA GLU A 14 -0.03 3.71 14.66
C GLU A 14 1.35 3.87 15.31
N ALA A 15 2.39 4.13 14.51
CA ALA A 15 3.74 4.37 15.02
C ALA A 15 3.79 5.58 15.97
N GLN A 16 3.11 6.67 15.63
CA GLN A 16 3.07 7.87 16.46
C GLN A 16 2.21 7.69 17.72
N VAL A 17 1.14 6.88 17.66
CA VAL A 17 0.35 6.51 18.85
C VAL A 17 1.21 5.72 19.83
N ALA A 18 1.91 4.69 19.35
CA ALA A 18 2.83 3.91 20.18
C ALA A 18 3.96 4.78 20.75
N ALA A 19 4.56 5.64 19.92
CA ALA A 19 5.62 6.56 20.35
C ALA A 19 5.13 7.55 21.42
N SER A 20 3.91 8.08 21.27
CA SER A 20 3.32 8.99 22.25
C SER A 20 3.05 8.31 23.58
N ARG A 21 2.60 7.04 23.56
CA ARG A 21 2.44 6.27 24.80
C ARG A 21 3.77 6.06 25.52
N LEU A 22 4.82 5.67 24.81
CA LEU A 22 6.15 5.48 25.38
C LEU A 22 6.68 6.78 26.01
N ARG A 23 6.54 7.91 25.30
CA ARG A 23 6.95 9.22 25.82
C ARG A 23 6.15 9.62 27.06
N ALA A 24 4.87 9.25 27.15
CA ALA A 24 4.04 9.52 28.32
C ALA A 24 4.51 8.75 29.57
N GLU A 25 5.12 7.58 29.39
CA GLU A 25 5.76 6.78 30.45
C GLU A 25 7.22 7.20 30.69
N GLY A 26 7.70 8.28 30.04
CA GLY A 26 9.06 8.80 30.20
C GLY A 26 10.13 8.09 29.36
N VAL A 27 9.74 7.16 28.47
CA VAL A 27 10.68 6.44 27.60
C VAL A 27 11.01 7.27 26.36
N PRO A 28 12.29 7.66 26.13
CA PRO A 28 12.68 8.38 24.93
C PRO A 28 12.60 7.47 23.69
N VAL A 29 11.94 7.94 22.64
CA VAL A 29 11.72 7.16 21.41
C VAL A 29 11.90 7.99 20.15
N LEU A 30 12.63 7.40 19.20
CA LEU A 30 12.82 7.86 17.83
C LEU A 30 11.91 7.07 16.89
N VAL A 31 11.15 7.77 16.03
CA VAL A 31 10.37 7.16 14.95
C VAL A 31 11.16 7.31 13.65
N GLN A 32 11.68 6.20 13.13
CA GLN A 32 12.46 6.21 11.90
C GLN A 32 11.55 6.37 10.68
N ASN A 33 12.01 7.15 9.70
CA ASN A 33 11.38 7.35 8.39
C ASN A 33 10.06 8.15 8.39
N GLU A 34 9.74 8.87 9.46
CA GLU A 34 8.47 9.61 9.58
C GLU A 34 8.25 10.63 8.45
N HIS A 35 9.28 11.37 8.03
CA HIS A 35 9.13 12.39 6.97
C HIS A 35 9.00 11.79 5.57
N TRP A 36 9.86 10.82 5.24
CA TRP A 36 9.85 10.17 3.93
C TRP A 36 8.61 9.31 3.74
N GLY A 37 8.26 8.50 4.74
CA GLY A 37 7.09 7.64 4.67
C GLY A 37 5.76 8.38 4.71
N ALA A 38 5.70 9.58 5.32
CA ALA A 38 4.53 10.45 5.24
C ALA A 38 4.31 11.05 3.84
N SER A 39 5.39 11.27 3.10
CA SER A 39 5.35 11.97 1.80
C SER A 39 5.09 11.03 0.63
N ASP A 40 5.59 9.79 0.71
CA ASP A 40 5.46 8.77 -0.33
C ASP A 40 5.18 7.40 0.26
N TYR A 41 4.00 6.86 -0.05
CA TYR A 41 3.57 5.53 0.40
C TYR A 41 4.45 4.40 -0.15
N LEU A 42 4.95 4.51 -1.39
CA LEU A 42 5.86 3.51 -1.95
C LEU A 42 7.19 3.50 -1.21
N MET A 43 7.64 4.67 -0.73
CA MET A 43 8.83 4.78 0.10
C MET A 43 8.64 4.08 1.45
N THR A 44 7.45 4.17 2.06
CA THR A 44 7.11 3.41 3.28
C THR A 44 7.27 1.90 3.06
N ILE A 45 6.78 1.37 1.93
CA ILE A 45 6.93 -0.05 1.59
C ILE A 45 8.41 -0.41 1.40
N ALA A 46 9.15 0.38 0.62
CA ALA A 46 10.56 0.13 0.33
C ALA A 46 11.44 0.13 1.60
N MET A 47 11.13 1.01 2.56
CA MET A 47 11.82 1.14 3.83
C MET A 47 11.43 0.06 4.86
N GLY A 48 10.39 -0.71 4.56
CA GLY A 48 9.82 -1.71 5.46
C GLY A 48 9.03 -1.12 6.62
N GLY A 49 8.40 0.04 6.45
CA GLY A 49 7.58 0.71 7.45
C GLY A 49 8.34 1.63 8.40
N PHE A 50 7.69 1.96 9.52
CA PHE A 50 8.16 2.87 10.56
C PHE A 50 8.72 2.09 11.74
N ARG A 51 9.97 2.36 12.11
CA ARG A 51 10.68 1.65 13.19
C ARG A 51 10.78 2.53 14.41
N LEU A 52 10.48 1.99 15.58
CA LEU A 52 10.67 2.66 16.86
C LEU A 52 11.99 2.23 17.46
N TRP A 53 12.78 3.22 17.88
CA TRP A 53 14.09 3.02 18.49
C TRP A 53 14.13 3.74 19.83
N THR A 54 14.78 3.12 20.82
CA THR A 54 14.97 3.68 22.16
C THR A 54 16.39 3.37 22.63
N PRO A 55 16.97 4.09 23.61
CA PRO A 55 18.23 3.72 24.23
C PRO A 55 18.19 2.28 24.75
N ASP A 56 19.30 1.56 24.62
CA ASP A 56 19.36 0.14 25.00
C ASP A 56 18.95 -0.12 26.46
N VAL A 57 19.17 0.84 27.34
CA VAL A 57 18.78 0.78 28.77
C VAL A 57 17.27 0.69 28.98
N ASP A 58 16.48 1.22 28.05
CA ASP A 58 15.02 1.30 28.15
C ASP A 58 14.31 0.25 27.25
N ALA A 59 15.08 -0.52 26.47
CA ALA A 59 14.55 -1.37 25.40
C ALA A 59 13.56 -2.44 25.89
N ASP A 60 13.85 -3.07 27.03
CA ASP A 60 13.01 -4.14 27.58
C ASP A 60 11.69 -3.60 28.17
N GLU A 61 11.74 -2.45 28.83
CA GLU A 61 10.54 -1.77 29.33
C GLU A 61 9.68 -1.29 28.17
N ALA A 62 10.28 -0.66 27.16
CA ALA A 62 9.57 -0.18 25.98
C ALA A 62 8.85 -1.31 25.23
N ARG A 63 9.49 -2.47 25.09
CA ARG A 63 8.87 -3.66 24.49
C ARG A 63 7.66 -4.15 25.28
N ARG A 64 7.71 -4.14 26.61
CA ARG A 64 6.57 -4.51 27.47
C ARG A 64 5.41 -3.54 27.28
N LEU A 65 5.67 -2.23 27.31
CA LEU A 65 4.65 -1.22 27.07
C LEU A 65 4.00 -1.35 25.69
N ILE A 66 4.77 -1.65 24.65
CA ILE A 66 4.23 -1.92 23.30
C ILE A 66 3.40 -3.21 23.27
N ALA A 67 3.83 -4.27 23.97
CA ALA A 67 3.07 -5.50 24.04
C ALA A 67 1.71 -5.28 24.73
N ASP A 68 1.68 -4.50 25.82
CA ASP A 68 0.44 -4.15 26.52
C ASP A 68 -0.50 -3.32 25.63
N LEU A 69 0.04 -2.39 24.83
CA LEU A 69 -0.73 -1.63 23.83
C LEU A 69 -1.36 -2.53 22.76
N ARG A 70 -0.68 -3.60 22.36
CA ARG A 70 -1.17 -4.58 21.39
C ARG A 70 -2.12 -5.61 22.03
N GLY A 71 -2.12 -5.71 23.36
CA GLY A 71 -2.75 -6.75 24.16
C GLY A 71 -4.24 -6.59 24.44
N GLY A 72 -5.01 -6.12 23.45
CA GLY A 72 -6.46 -6.33 23.37
C GLY A 72 -6.77 -7.31 22.25
N GLU A 73 -6.67 -8.61 22.55
CA GLU A 73 -6.75 -9.77 21.64
C GLU A 73 -5.47 -10.12 20.87
N ALA A 74 -5.03 -11.36 21.09
CA ALA A 74 -3.77 -11.91 20.62
C ALA A 74 -3.72 -12.04 19.09
N LEU A 75 -2.59 -11.59 18.53
CA LEU A 75 -1.95 -12.03 17.29
C LEU A 75 -2.85 -12.87 16.35
N ALA A 76 -3.69 -12.19 15.56
CA ALA A 76 -4.25 -12.82 14.38
C ALA A 76 -3.09 -13.15 13.44
N GLU A 77 -2.84 -14.45 13.34
CA GLU A 77 -2.01 -15.14 12.37
C GLU A 77 -2.03 -14.40 11.03
N THR A 78 -0.85 -14.07 10.53
CA THR A 78 -0.70 -13.46 9.20
C THR A 78 -1.40 -14.39 8.22
N PRO A 79 -2.42 -13.94 7.45
CA PRO A 79 -2.94 -14.78 6.40
C PRO A 79 -1.79 -15.02 5.43
N SER A 80 -1.26 -16.24 5.45
CA SER A 80 -0.58 -16.85 4.32
C SER A 80 -1.55 -16.78 3.16
N SER A 81 -1.51 -15.68 2.41
CA SER A 81 -2.29 -15.53 1.19
C SER A 81 -1.52 -16.23 0.06
N GLY A 82 -1.43 -17.55 0.20
CA GLY A 82 -1.38 -18.43 -0.94
C GLY A 82 -2.79 -18.53 -1.49
N ASP A 83 -3.12 -17.67 -2.45
CA ASP A 83 -4.18 -17.97 -3.40
C ASP A 83 -3.68 -17.58 -4.80
N VAL A 84 -2.96 -18.54 -5.41
CA VAL A 84 -2.48 -18.47 -6.78
C VAL A 84 -3.71 -18.54 -7.67
N THR A 85 -4.24 -17.35 -7.98
CA THR A 85 -5.29 -17.20 -8.97
C THR A 85 -4.78 -17.76 -10.29
N SER A 86 -5.41 -18.87 -10.71
CA SER A 86 -5.30 -19.58 -11.99
C SER A 86 -4.46 -18.84 -13.03
N THR A 87 -3.28 -19.38 -13.33
CA THR A 87 -2.31 -18.87 -14.30
C THR A 87 -2.92 -18.53 -15.67
N ALA A 88 -4.02 -19.17 -16.04
CA ALA A 88 -4.78 -18.85 -17.25
C ALA A 88 -5.52 -17.50 -17.21
N LYS A 89 -6.07 -17.10 -16.05
CA LYS A 89 -6.73 -15.78 -15.87
C LYS A 89 -5.72 -14.66 -15.69
N ALA A 90 -4.59 -14.94 -15.04
CA ALA A 90 -3.49 -13.99 -14.90
C ALA A 90 -2.89 -13.60 -16.27
N GLY A 91 -2.70 -14.57 -17.17
CA GLY A 91 -2.22 -14.31 -18.53
C GLY A 91 -3.18 -13.47 -19.38
N ALA A 92 -4.47 -13.75 -19.30
CA ALA A 92 -5.49 -12.96 -20.02
C ALA A 92 -5.59 -11.52 -19.48
N ALA A 93 -5.48 -11.32 -18.17
CA ALA A 93 -5.49 -9.99 -17.55
C ALA A 93 -4.25 -9.17 -17.94
N LEU A 94 -3.08 -9.79 -18.04
CA LEU A 94 -1.84 -9.14 -18.45
C LEU A 94 -1.87 -8.76 -19.94
N ALA A 95 -2.41 -9.63 -20.80
CA ALA A 95 -2.59 -9.35 -22.22
C ALA A 95 -3.59 -8.18 -22.45
N LEU A 96 -4.69 -8.14 -21.69
CA LEU A 96 -5.67 -7.04 -21.73
C LEU A 96 -5.11 -5.72 -21.16
N ALA A 97 -4.34 -5.77 -20.07
CA ALA A 97 -3.72 -4.58 -19.48
C ALA A 97 -2.64 -3.99 -20.39
N ALA A 98 -1.89 -4.83 -21.11
CA ALA A 98 -0.88 -4.40 -22.07
C ALA A 98 -1.49 -3.75 -23.33
N THR A 99 -2.71 -4.14 -23.73
CA THR A 99 -3.38 -3.58 -24.92
C THR A 99 -4.28 -2.38 -24.61
N PHE A 100 -4.90 -2.32 -23.44
CA PHE A 100 -5.92 -1.30 -23.12
C PHE A 100 -5.54 -0.35 -21.96
N GLY A 101 -4.36 -0.51 -21.37
CA GLY A 101 -3.85 0.39 -20.34
C GLY A 101 -4.76 0.48 -19.10
N PRO A 102 -4.66 1.56 -18.30
CA PRO A 102 -5.31 1.68 -16.99
C PRO A 102 -6.86 1.68 -17.02
N THR A 103 -7.48 1.68 -18.20
CA THR A 103 -8.95 1.68 -18.34
C THR A 103 -9.59 0.34 -17.96
N VAL A 104 -8.88 -0.79 -18.10
CA VAL A 104 -9.40 -2.11 -17.72
C VAL A 104 -9.49 -2.28 -16.20
N ALA A 105 -8.56 -1.66 -15.46
CA ALA A 105 -8.59 -1.65 -13.99
C ALA A 105 -9.83 -0.92 -13.45
N LEU A 106 -10.32 0.10 -14.16
CA LEU A 106 -11.56 0.82 -13.82
C LEU A 106 -12.84 0.04 -14.22
N LEU A 107 -12.75 -0.90 -15.15
CA LEU A 107 -13.88 -1.75 -15.58
C LEU A 107 -14.09 -2.97 -14.68
N LEU A 108 -13.01 -3.51 -14.08
CA LEU A 108 -13.07 -4.67 -13.17
C LEU A 108 -13.36 -4.29 -11.70
N GLY A 109 -13.31 -3.01 -11.34
CA GLY A 109 -13.69 -2.51 -10.02
C GLY A 109 -15.20 -2.66 -9.74
N GLY A 110 -15.55 -3.61 -8.88
CA GLY A 110 -16.92 -4.04 -8.60
C GLY A 110 -17.86 -3.03 -7.92
N LYS A 111 -19.12 -3.08 -8.36
CA LYS A 111 -20.40 -3.06 -7.61
C LYS A 111 -20.72 -1.95 -6.58
N GLY A 112 -20.26 -0.70 -6.77
CA GLY A 112 -20.68 0.36 -5.83
C GLY A 112 -20.74 1.83 -6.29
N ARG A 113 -20.32 2.20 -7.51
CA ARG A 113 -20.25 3.63 -7.91
C ARG A 113 -21.06 3.90 -9.18
N GLY A 114 -21.85 4.98 -9.13
CA GLY A 114 -22.98 5.30 -9.99
C GLY A 114 -22.76 5.18 -11.50
N GLY A 115 -23.80 4.73 -12.21
CA GLY A 115 -23.79 4.37 -13.63
C GLY A 115 -23.36 5.47 -14.60
N TRP A 116 -23.35 6.74 -14.19
CA TRP A 116 -22.90 7.85 -15.04
C TRP A 116 -21.41 7.77 -15.42
N MET A 117 -20.55 7.31 -14.51
CA MET A 117 -19.10 7.20 -14.78
C MET A 117 -18.76 6.04 -15.74
N ARG A 118 -19.62 5.02 -15.82
CA ARG A 118 -19.45 3.91 -16.76
C ARG A 118 -19.66 4.34 -18.20
N SER A 119 -20.65 5.19 -18.47
CA SER A 119 -20.91 5.71 -19.81
C SER A 119 -19.77 6.62 -20.30
N VAL A 120 -19.18 7.43 -19.41
CA VAL A 120 -18.02 8.27 -19.73
C VAL A 120 -16.79 7.40 -20.06
N ALA A 121 -16.54 6.36 -19.27
CA ALA A 121 -15.41 5.45 -19.51
C ALA A 121 -15.54 4.71 -20.86
N VAL A 122 -16.74 4.25 -21.22
CA VAL A 122 -17.01 3.59 -22.51
C VAL A 122 -16.83 4.59 -23.68
N GLY A 123 -17.29 5.83 -23.52
CA GLY A 123 -17.12 6.86 -24.55
C GLY A 123 -15.66 7.20 -24.83
N VAL A 124 -14.84 7.35 -23.78
CA VAL A 124 -13.40 7.62 -23.90
C VAL A 124 -12.67 6.44 -24.54
N ALA A 125 -12.96 5.21 -24.14
CA ALA A 125 -12.35 4.01 -24.73
C ALA A 125 -12.68 3.87 -26.22
N GLY A 126 -13.92 4.15 -26.63
CA GLY A 126 -14.33 4.15 -28.03
C GLY A 126 -13.59 5.20 -28.87
N LEU A 127 -13.42 6.41 -28.32
CA LEU A 127 -12.68 7.49 -29.00
C LEU A 127 -11.20 7.10 -29.21
N CYS A 128 -10.55 6.52 -28.20
CA CYS A 128 -9.15 6.10 -28.31
C CYS A 128 -8.95 4.99 -29.36
N LEU A 129 -9.87 4.01 -29.43
CA LEU A 129 -9.83 2.98 -30.46
C LEU A 129 -10.02 3.55 -31.87
N ALA A 130 -10.96 4.50 -32.03
CA ALA A 130 -11.20 5.14 -33.32
C ALA A 130 -9.98 5.94 -33.80
N VAL A 131 -9.32 6.68 -32.91
CA VAL A 131 -8.09 7.44 -33.22
C VAL A 131 -6.94 6.50 -33.56
N GLY A 132 -6.77 5.41 -32.81
CA GLY A 132 -5.74 4.40 -33.08
C GLY A 132 -5.93 3.72 -34.43
N LEU A 133 -7.17 3.34 -34.77
CA LEU A 133 -7.51 2.74 -36.06
C LEU A 133 -7.32 3.72 -37.23
N ALA A 134 -7.67 5.00 -37.05
CA ALA A 134 -7.46 6.02 -38.06
C ALA A 134 -5.97 6.28 -38.32
N ALA A 135 -5.16 6.35 -37.27
CA ALA A 135 -3.70 6.49 -37.39
C ALA A 135 -3.06 5.28 -38.07
N TRP A 136 -3.52 4.06 -37.74
CA TRP A 136 -3.02 2.84 -38.38
C TRP A 136 -3.43 2.74 -39.86
N ALA A 137 -4.66 3.10 -40.20
CA ALA A 137 -5.12 3.16 -41.59
C ALA A 137 -4.35 4.20 -42.40
N ALA A 138 -4.05 5.37 -41.83
CA ALA A 138 -3.24 6.40 -42.48
C ALA A 138 -1.80 5.91 -42.74
N ALA A 139 -1.22 5.10 -41.86
CA ALA A 139 0.12 4.53 -42.03
C ALA A 139 0.19 3.38 -43.06
N LEU A 140 -0.93 2.75 -43.41
CA LEU A 140 -1.01 1.67 -44.39
C LEU A 140 -1.30 2.13 -45.82
N PHE A 141 -1.93 3.29 -45.98
CA PHE A 141 -2.38 3.83 -47.26
C PHE A 141 -1.74 5.16 -47.67
N GLY A 142 -0.79 5.68 -46.87
CA GLY A 142 0.03 6.86 -47.18
C GLY A 142 1.47 6.47 -47.45
#